data_AF-A0A965S3I4-F1
#
_entry.id   AF-A0A965S3I4-F1
#
_cell.length_a   1.000
_cell.length_b   1.000
_cell.length_c   1.000
_cell.angle_alpha   90.00
_cell.angle_beta   90.00
_cell.angle_gamma   90.00
#
_symmetry.space_group_name_H-M   'P 1'
#
loop_
_entity.id
_entity.type
_entity.pdbx_description
1 polymer ?
#
loop_
_entity_poly.entity_id
_entity_poly.type
_entity_poly.pdbx_seq_one_letter_code
_entity_poly.pdbx_strand_id
1 'polypeptide(L)'
;MQQQMRQQMQSKSSKNGACKKPGKSKGKNPGSTGQLGQARKLQEQLNEQMRQLKEQMGKQQGGQKGTSQQQDPSSKKGQGQGGVGSSEQFARMAAQQEVIRRQLEEALRRMKQHSGNAGQDLSQLMEQTERELVHKQLSPELLRRQQEIVTRLLEQEQAEREQDEDFKRESQYLDSEQNRNLKPFLEYKRRKASEWEPILELPIDLVPYYQQRLLQLKVQ
;
A
#
# COMPACT_ATOMS: atom_id res chain seq x y z
N MET A 1 -18.86 -40.66 -25.44
CA MET A 1 -17.73 -40.24 -24.58
C MET A 1 -17.64 -38.73 -24.32
N GLN A 2 -18.44 -37.86 -24.99
CA GLN A 2 -18.43 -36.41 -24.75
C GLN A 2 -19.45 -35.93 -23.67
N GLN A 3 -20.46 -36.75 -23.35
CA GLN A 3 -21.47 -36.45 -22.32
C GLN A 3 -20.98 -36.67 -20.88
N GLN A 4 -20.03 -37.59 -20.66
CA GLN A 4 -19.55 -37.92 -19.32
C GLN A 4 -18.61 -36.85 -18.74
N MET A 5 -17.94 -36.08 -19.60
CA MET A 5 -17.08 -34.97 -19.19
C MET A 5 -17.88 -33.71 -18.81
N ARG A 6 -19.13 -33.58 -19.28
CA ARG A 6 -20.02 -32.45 -18.92
C ARG A 6 -20.60 -32.60 -17.50
N GLN A 7 -20.83 -33.84 -17.04
CA GLN A 7 -21.32 -34.10 -15.68
C GLN A 7 -20.24 -33.90 -14.60
N GLN A 8 -18.96 -34.05 -14.94
CA GLN A 8 -17.87 -33.81 -13.97
C GLN A 8 -17.59 -32.31 -13.75
N MET A 9 -18.06 -31.43 -14.65
CA MET A 9 -18.03 -29.97 -14.47
C MET A 9 -19.24 -29.45 -13.68
N GLN A 10 -20.33 -30.22 -13.57
CA GLN A 10 -21.55 -29.79 -12.88
C GLN A 10 -21.56 -30.14 -11.39
N SER A 11 -20.70 -31.06 -10.93
CA SER A 11 -20.62 -31.49 -9.52
C SER A 11 -19.68 -30.64 -8.65
N LYS A 12 -19.04 -29.60 -9.19
CA LYS A 12 -18.30 -28.58 -8.40
C LYS A 12 -19.09 -27.30 -8.11
N SER A 13 -20.41 -27.32 -8.38
CA SER A 13 -21.34 -26.19 -8.23
C SER A 13 -22.23 -26.29 -6.98
N SER A 14 -21.76 -26.87 -5.87
CA SER A 14 -22.51 -26.78 -4.60
C SER A 14 -21.64 -27.05 -3.37
N LYS A 15 -20.89 -26.04 -2.94
CA LYS A 15 -20.46 -25.87 -1.54
C LYS A 15 -20.47 -24.38 -1.20
N ASN A 16 -21.67 -23.80 -1.11
CA ASN A 16 -21.88 -22.51 -0.47
C ASN A 16 -21.85 -22.69 1.06
N GLY A 17 -20.64 -22.90 1.59
CA GLY A 17 -20.32 -22.56 2.97
C GLY A 17 -20.09 -21.06 3.02
N ALA A 18 -21.12 -20.31 3.41
CA ALA A 18 -21.11 -18.86 3.48
C ALA A 18 -20.16 -18.35 4.57
N CYS A 19 -18.87 -18.27 4.26
CA CYS A 19 -17.95 -17.35 4.93
C CYS A 19 -18.07 -15.98 4.25
N LYS A 20 -18.94 -15.12 4.78
CA LYS A 20 -18.97 -13.70 4.41
C LYS A 20 -17.71 -13.04 4.96
N LYS A 21 -16.65 -13.01 4.17
CA LYS A 21 -15.52 -12.10 4.38
C LYS A 21 -16.05 -10.68 4.15
N PRO A 22 -16.15 -9.80 5.17
CA PRO A 22 -16.59 -8.44 4.95
C PRO A 22 -15.46 -7.70 4.23
N GLY A 23 -15.79 -6.90 3.22
CA GLY A 23 -14.81 -6.06 2.53
C GLY A 23 -14.49 -6.47 1.10
N LYS A 24 -15.50 -6.48 0.24
CA LYS A 24 -15.30 -6.15 -1.19
C LYS A 24 -16.37 -5.16 -1.61
N SER A 25 -16.23 -3.90 -1.18
CA SER A 25 -16.92 -2.83 -1.89
C SER A 25 -16.27 -2.69 -3.27
N LYS A 26 -17.09 -2.86 -4.31
CA LYS A 26 -16.82 -2.34 -5.64
C LYS A 26 -16.90 -0.81 -5.52
N GLY A 27 -15.79 -0.17 -5.14
CA GLY A 27 -15.64 1.27 -5.08
C GLY A 27 -14.32 1.64 -5.74
N LYS A 28 -14.40 2.51 -6.74
CA LYS A 28 -13.28 2.96 -7.59
C LYS A 28 -12.14 3.54 -6.75
N ASN A 29 -10.98 2.89 -6.80
CA ASN A 29 -9.68 3.44 -7.14
C ASN A 29 -8.74 2.23 -7.23
N PRO A 30 -7.89 2.07 -8.27
CA PRO A 30 -6.74 1.18 -8.14
C PRO A 30 -5.87 1.80 -7.04
N GLY A 31 -6.10 1.34 -5.80
CA GLY A 31 -5.43 1.83 -4.61
C GLY A 31 -3.93 1.82 -4.84
N SER A 32 -3.27 2.85 -4.34
CA SER A 32 -1.82 3.02 -4.38
C SER A 32 -1.06 1.77 -3.88
N THR A 33 -1.74 0.84 -3.19
CA THR A 33 -1.29 -0.47 -2.72
C THR A 33 -0.86 -1.36 -3.87
N GLY A 34 -1.59 -1.29 -4.99
CA GLY A 34 -1.23 -2.00 -6.20
C GLY A 34 -0.02 -1.40 -6.91
N GLN A 35 0.23 -0.09 -6.75
CA GLN A 35 1.32 0.62 -7.38
C GLN A 35 2.62 0.46 -6.59
N LEU A 36 2.58 0.59 -5.25
CA LEU A 36 3.74 0.30 -4.39
C LEU A 36 4.19 -1.16 -4.50
N GLY A 37 3.24 -2.11 -4.49
CA GLY A 37 3.56 -3.52 -4.67
C GLY A 37 4.16 -3.84 -6.05
N GLN A 38 3.83 -3.07 -7.09
CA GLN A 38 4.45 -3.20 -8.41
C GLN A 38 5.86 -2.60 -8.43
N ALA A 39 6.03 -1.40 -7.88
CA ALA A 39 7.34 -0.75 -7.76
C ALA A 39 8.33 -1.63 -6.98
N ARG A 40 7.86 -2.27 -5.90
CA ARG A 40 8.64 -3.23 -5.12
C ARG A 40 9.08 -4.44 -5.93
N LYS A 41 8.18 -5.07 -6.69
CA LYS A 41 8.53 -6.21 -7.56
C LYS A 41 9.54 -5.81 -8.62
N LEU A 42 9.38 -4.64 -9.23
CA LEU A 42 10.32 -4.12 -10.21
C LEU A 42 11.69 -3.85 -9.56
N GLN A 43 11.70 -3.36 -8.32
CA GLN A 43 12.92 -3.15 -7.54
C GLN A 43 13.63 -4.46 -7.18
N GLU A 44 12.89 -5.51 -6.80
CA GLU A 44 13.42 -6.85 -6.55
C GLU A 44 14.05 -7.45 -7.82
N GLN A 45 13.39 -7.28 -8.98
CA GLN A 45 13.93 -7.71 -10.27
C GLN A 45 15.23 -6.98 -10.62
N LEU A 46 15.29 -5.67 -10.38
CA LEU A 46 16.51 -4.89 -10.59
C LEU A 46 17.64 -5.31 -9.65
N ASN A 47 17.32 -5.64 -8.39
CA ASN A 47 18.29 -6.19 -7.42
C ASN A 47 18.88 -7.52 -7.89
N GLU A 48 18.04 -8.40 -8.45
CA GLU A 48 18.47 -9.68 -8.99
C GLU A 48 19.37 -9.50 -10.22
N GLN A 49 19.00 -8.61 -11.14
CA GLN A 49 19.84 -8.28 -12.30
C GLN A 49 21.22 -7.74 -11.88
N MET A 50 21.27 -6.89 -10.87
CA MET A 50 22.55 -6.38 -10.35
C MET A 50 23.40 -7.45 -9.66
N ARG A 51 22.78 -8.40 -8.94
CA ARG A 51 23.51 -9.55 -8.36
C ARG A 51 24.11 -10.43 -9.46
N GLN A 52 23.32 -10.75 -10.48
CA GLN A 52 23.79 -11.53 -11.63
C GLN A 52 24.93 -10.82 -12.37
N LEU A 53 24.81 -9.51 -12.58
CA LEU A 53 25.87 -8.72 -13.19
C LEU A 53 27.14 -8.71 -12.33
N LYS A 54 27.01 -8.59 -11.00
CA LYS A 54 28.14 -8.67 -10.06
C LYS A 54 28.84 -10.01 -10.14
N GLU A 55 28.09 -11.11 -10.21
CA GLU A 55 28.65 -12.45 -10.33
C GLU A 55 29.36 -12.66 -11.66
N GLN A 56 28.78 -12.17 -12.77
CA GLN A 56 29.42 -12.23 -14.08
C GLN A 56 30.72 -11.42 -14.11
N MET A 57 30.72 -10.22 -13.52
CA MET A 57 31.93 -9.42 -13.35
C MET A 57 32.98 -10.12 -12.49
N GLY A 58 32.57 -10.67 -11.35
CA GLY A 58 33.46 -11.36 -10.41
C GLY A 58 34.12 -12.60 -11.04
N LYS A 59 33.37 -13.35 -11.88
CA LYS A 59 33.90 -14.49 -12.63
C LYS A 59 34.87 -14.08 -13.73
N GLN A 60 34.65 -12.94 -14.40
CA GLN A 60 35.59 -12.41 -15.40
C GLN A 60 36.87 -11.83 -14.76
N GLN A 61 36.76 -11.19 -13.60
CA GLN A 61 37.90 -10.59 -12.91
C GLN A 61 38.77 -11.63 -12.19
N GLY A 62 38.20 -12.78 -11.77
CA GLY A 62 38.92 -13.92 -11.21
C GLY A 62 39.51 -14.92 -12.23
N GLY A 63 39.15 -14.80 -13.51
CA GLY A 63 39.54 -15.74 -14.57
C GLY A 63 40.67 -15.29 -15.49
N GLN A 64 41.17 -14.04 -15.38
CA GLN A 64 42.25 -13.51 -16.24
C GLN A 64 43.65 -13.88 -15.72
N LYS A 65 43.91 -15.17 -15.60
CA LYS A 65 45.24 -15.77 -15.81
C LYS A 65 45.05 -16.99 -16.71
N GLY A 66 44.85 -16.75 -18.00
CA GLY A 66 44.70 -17.83 -18.96
C GLY A 66 44.60 -17.30 -20.38
N THR A 67 45.67 -17.52 -21.14
CA THR A 67 45.75 -17.56 -22.60
C THR A 67 45.62 -16.24 -23.38
N SER A 68 46.79 -15.75 -23.76
CA SER A 68 47.09 -15.07 -25.03
C SER A 68 46.39 -15.68 -26.25
N GLN A 69 45.76 -14.86 -27.10
CA GLN A 69 45.93 -14.97 -28.55
C GLN A 69 45.55 -13.68 -29.31
N GLN A 70 46.59 -13.15 -29.95
CA GLN A 70 46.75 -12.28 -31.12
C GLN A 70 45.56 -11.76 -31.97
N GLN A 71 45.73 -10.47 -32.32
CA GLN A 71 45.58 -9.82 -33.63
C GLN A 71 44.19 -9.39 -34.15
N ASP A 72 43.95 -8.07 -34.15
CA ASP A 72 43.78 -7.25 -35.38
C ASP A 72 43.89 -5.73 -35.05
N PRO A 73 44.84 -4.96 -35.61
CA PRO A 73 44.93 -3.51 -35.44
C PRO A 73 44.34 -2.75 -36.65
N SER A 74 43.05 -2.91 -36.96
CA SER A 74 42.40 -2.10 -38.02
C SER A 74 40.94 -1.77 -37.77
N SER A 75 40.60 -1.28 -36.58
CA SER A 75 39.31 -0.63 -36.33
C SER A 75 39.43 0.54 -35.36
N LYS A 76 39.99 1.64 -35.87
CA LYS A 76 39.92 2.96 -35.25
C LYS A 76 38.51 3.52 -35.46
N LYS A 77 37.61 3.31 -34.50
CA LYS A 77 36.46 4.19 -34.24
C LYS A 77 36.07 4.10 -32.75
N GLY A 78 36.65 5.01 -31.96
CA GLY A 78 36.02 5.62 -30.79
C GLY A 78 35.34 4.71 -29.76
N GLN A 79 35.99 3.64 -29.31
CA GLN A 79 35.53 2.90 -28.13
C GLN A 79 36.52 3.12 -26.98
N GLY A 80 36.14 4.04 -26.08
CA GLY A 80 36.80 4.19 -24.80
C GLY A 80 36.65 2.91 -23.98
N GLN A 81 37.69 2.08 -24.05
CA GLN A 81 38.30 1.39 -22.92
C GLN A 81 37.38 0.47 -22.09
N GLY A 82 37.23 -0.77 -22.60
CA GLY A 82 37.37 -2.05 -21.88
C GLY A 82 37.31 -2.09 -20.35
N GLY A 83 36.19 -1.69 -19.75
CA GLY A 83 35.89 -1.87 -18.34
C GLY A 83 34.76 -2.89 -18.14
N VAL A 84 34.92 -3.76 -17.15
CA VAL A 84 34.03 -4.86 -16.77
C VAL A 84 32.56 -4.40 -16.68
N GLY A 85 31.65 -5.10 -17.39
CA GLY A 85 30.21 -4.80 -17.48
C GLY A 85 29.83 -3.84 -18.60
N SER A 86 28.93 -4.25 -19.51
CA SER A 86 28.56 -3.44 -20.66
C SER A 86 27.94 -2.11 -20.21
N SER A 87 28.51 -0.99 -20.66
CA SER A 87 27.99 0.36 -20.36
C SER A 87 26.50 0.53 -20.69
N GLU A 88 26.01 -0.23 -21.67
CA GLU A 88 24.60 -0.26 -22.04
C GLU A 88 23.73 -0.94 -20.98
N GLN A 89 24.22 -2.00 -20.33
CA GLN A 89 23.51 -2.68 -19.25
C GLN A 89 23.34 -1.76 -18.05
N PHE A 90 24.40 -1.03 -17.67
CA PHE A 90 24.34 -0.02 -16.62
C PHE A 90 23.35 1.11 -16.92
N ALA A 91 23.39 1.64 -18.14
CA ALA A 91 22.45 2.68 -18.57
C ALA A 91 20.99 2.19 -18.53
N ARG A 92 20.73 0.95 -18.96
CA ARG A 92 19.40 0.33 -18.88
C ARG A 92 18.93 0.17 -17.43
N MET A 93 19.81 -0.24 -16.51
CA MET A 93 19.46 -0.35 -15.09
C MET A 93 19.21 1.01 -14.44
N ALA A 94 20.04 2.02 -14.75
CA ALA A 94 19.80 3.39 -14.27
C ALA A 94 18.44 3.93 -14.75
N ALA A 95 18.10 3.71 -16.02
CA ALA A 95 16.80 4.08 -16.57
C ALA A 95 15.63 3.34 -15.89
N GLN A 96 15.79 2.04 -15.60
CA GLN A 96 14.79 1.29 -14.84
C GLN A 96 14.63 1.84 -13.42
N GLN A 97 15.74 2.16 -12.75
CA GLN A 97 15.73 2.76 -11.41
C GLN A 97 15.02 4.12 -11.41
N GLU A 98 15.25 4.95 -12.42
CA GLU A 98 14.57 6.24 -12.59
C GLU A 98 13.05 6.04 -12.77
N VAL A 99 12.63 5.06 -13.58
CA VAL A 99 11.22 4.74 -13.77
C VAL A 99 10.57 4.28 -12.46
N ILE A 100 11.24 3.43 -11.68
CA ILE A 100 10.75 3.01 -10.35
C ILE A 100 10.61 4.23 -9.43
N ARG A 101 11.62 5.11 -9.41
CA ARG A 101 11.61 6.32 -8.57
C ARG A 101 10.43 7.23 -8.92
N ARG A 102 10.18 7.47 -10.21
CA ARG A 102 9.03 8.27 -10.67
C ARG A 102 7.68 7.63 -10.29
N GLN A 103 7.53 6.32 -10.48
CA GLN A 103 6.31 5.61 -10.09
C GLN A 103 6.07 5.67 -8.58
N LEU A 104 7.14 5.55 -7.80
CA LEU A 104 7.09 5.70 -6.35
C LEU A 104 6.67 7.13 -5.96
N GLU A 105 7.32 8.15 -6.52
CA GLU A 105 6.98 9.56 -6.26
C GLU A 105 5.51 9.85 -6.61
N GLU A 106 4.98 9.28 -7.68
CA GLU A 106 3.56 9.38 -8.04
C GLU A 106 2.65 8.67 -7.03
N ALA A 107 3.01 7.46 -6.59
CA ALA A 107 2.27 6.71 -5.58
C ALA A 107 2.24 7.48 -4.25
N LEU A 108 3.40 7.94 -3.78
CA LEU A 108 3.54 8.77 -2.57
C LEU A 108 2.80 10.10 -2.70
N ARG A 109 2.80 10.70 -3.90
CA ARG A 109 2.04 11.92 -4.20
C ARG A 109 0.53 11.71 -4.13
N ARG A 110 0.03 10.51 -4.44
CA ARG A 110 -1.38 10.15 -4.24
C ARG A 110 -1.70 9.91 -2.76
N MET A 111 -0.74 9.42 -2.00
CA MET A 111 -0.82 9.21 -0.54
C MET A 111 -0.53 10.45 0.30
N LYS A 112 -0.41 11.64 -0.32
CA LYS A 112 0.21 12.86 0.23
C LYS A 112 -0.32 13.39 1.56
N GLN A 113 -1.34 12.79 2.14
CA GLN A 113 -1.78 13.15 3.50
C GLN A 113 -0.93 12.51 4.60
N HIS A 114 -0.18 11.41 4.35
CA HIS A 114 0.45 10.65 5.46
C HIS A 114 1.90 10.17 5.26
N SER A 115 2.55 10.40 4.11
CA SER A 115 3.86 9.78 3.82
C SER A 115 5.11 10.49 4.38
N GLY A 116 5.00 11.71 4.94
CA GLY A 116 6.05 12.37 5.73
C GLY A 116 7.50 12.33 5.17
N ASN A 117 8.48 12.30 6.08
CA ASN A 117 9.92 12.24 5.78
C ASN A 117 10.36 10.89 5.18
N ALA A 118 9.59 9.80 5.40
CA ALA A 118 9.96 8.45 4.96
C ALA A 118 10.02 8.33 3.43
N GLY A 119 9.15 9.04 2.71
CA GLY A 119 9.20 9.12 1.25
C GLY A 119 10.41 9.90 0.72
N GLN A 120 10.89 10.90 1.46
CA GLN A 120 12.06 11.70 1.08
C GLN A 120 13.34 10.88 1.20
N ASP A 121 13.52 10.16 2.30
CA ASP A 121 14.68 9.30 2.49
C ASP A 121 14.77 8.21 1.42
N LEU A 122 13.62 7.60 1.06
CA LEU A 122 13.56 6.57 0.03
C LEU A 122 13.94 7.12 -1.35
N SER A 123 13.47 8.33 -1.68
CA SER A 123 13.86 9.03 -2.91
C SER A 123 15.37 9.32 -2.95
N GLN A 124 15.96 9.76 -1.84
CA GLN A 124 17.40 10.01 -1.73
C GLN A 124 18.23 8.74 -1.90
N LEU A 125 17.82 7.63 -1.30
CA LEU A 125 18.48 6.33 -1.45
C LEU A 125 18.47 5.88 -2.93
N MET A 126 17.32 6.02 -3.60
CA MET A 126 17.19 5.69 -5.03
C MET A 126 18.02 6.61 -5.93
N GLU A 127 18.12 7.91 -5.61
CA GLU A 127 18.95 8.84 -6.37
C GLU A 127 20.44 8.53 -6.24
N GLN A 128 20.89 8.11 -5.05
CA GLN A 128 22.28 7.68 -4.86
C GLN A 128 22.60 6.42 -5.66
N THR A 129 21.69 5.44 -5.72
CA THR A 129 21.89 4.24 -6.56
C THR A 129 21.90 4.58 -8.04
N GLU A 130 21.05 5.51 -8.50
CA GLU A 130 21.06 6.02 -9.88
C GLU A 130 22.41 6.64 -10.26
N ARG A 131 22.98 7.50 -9.41
CA ARG A 131 24.29 8.13 -9.64
C ARG A 131 25.42 7.11 -9.72
N GLU A 132 25.45 6.14 -8.81
CA GLU A 132 26.47 5.08 -8.83
C GLU A 132 26.35 4.18 -10.07
N LEU A 133 25.12 3.87 -10.51
CA LEU A 133 24.87 3.11 -11.74
C LEU A 133 25.34 3.86 -13.00
N VAL A 134 25.10 5.17 -13.07
CA VAL A 134 25.60 6.02 -14.17
C VAL A 134 27.13 6.07 -14.19
N HIS A 135 27.76 6.06 -13.02
CA HIS A 135 29.21 5.95 -12.88
C HIS A 135 29.76 4.53 -13.07
N LYS A 136 28.89 3.55 -13.38
CA LYS A 136 29.24 2.13 -13.58
C LYS A 136 29.91 1.51 -12.34
N GLN A 137 29.54 1.97 -11.15
CA GLN A 137 30.08 1.49 -9.89
C GLN A 137 29.12 0.49 -9.26
N LEU A 138 29.54 -0.78 -9.19
CA LEU A 138 28.79 -1.83 -8.52
C LEU A 138 29.41 -2.13 -7.16
N SER A 139 29.20 -1.22 -6.21
CA SER A 139 29.77 -1.29 -4.87
C SER A 139 28.98 -2.30 -3.98
N PRO A 140 29.63 -2.91 -2.96
CA PRO A 140 28.89 -3.67 -1.95
C PRO A 140 27.91 -2.77 -1.17
N GLU A 141 28.22 -1.48 -1.05
CA GLU A 141 27.34 -0.48 -0.43
C GLU A 141 26.05 -0.30 -1.22
N LEU A 142 26.13 -0.18 -2.55
CA LEU A 142 24.97 -0.11 -3.44
C LEU A 142 24.02 -1.29 -3.23
N LEU A 143 24.57 -2.51 -3.14
CA LEU A 143 23.75 -3.71 -2.88
C LEU A 143 23.06 -3.69 -1.52
N ARG A 144 23.70 -3.13 -0.48
CA ARG A 144 23.07 -2.95 0.83
C ARG A 144 21.98 -1.88 0.75
N ARG A 145 22.26 -0.76 0.08
CA ARG A 145 21.28 0.32 -0.16
C ARG A 145 20.05 -0.21 -0.89
N GLN A 146 20.25 -1.09 -1.85
CA GLN A 146 19.16 -1.74 -2.56
C GLN A 146 18.33 -2.70 -1.73
N GLN A 147 18.92 -3.38 -0.74
CA GLN A 147 18.16 -4.17 0.22
C GLN A 147 17.34 -3.24 1.13
N GLU A 148 17.95 -2.14 1.58
CA GLU A 148 17.27 -1.13 2.40
C GLU A 148 16.09 -0.49 1.66
N ILE A 149 16.25 -0.16 0.38
CA ILE A 149 15.15 0.35 -0.48
C ILE A 149 14.00 -0.65 -0.52
N VAL A 150 14.28 -1.95 -0.69
CA VAL A 150 13.22 -2.99 -0.70
C VAL A 150 12.56 -3.11 0.67
N THR A 151 13.31 -3.06 1.77
CA THR A 151 12.75 -3.09 3.12
C THR A 151 11.84 -1.89 3.39
N ARG A 152 12.30 -0.68 3.05
CA ARG A 152 11.48 0.53 3.19
C ARG A 152 10.23 0.48 2.29
N LEU A 153 10.34 -0.04 1.06
CA LEU A 153 9.18 -0.25 0.19
C LEU A 153 8.17 -1.25 0.79
N LEU A 154 8.65 -2.31 1.44
CA LEU A 154 7.79 -3.27 2.16
C LEU A 154 7.07 -2.61 3.32
N GLU A 155 7.77 -1.81 4.12
CA GLU A 155 7.19 -1.06 5.23
C GLU A 155 6.13 -0.06 4.74
N GLN A 156 6.39 0.65 3.64
CA GLN A 156 5.40 1.56 3.05
C GLN A 156 4.17 0.80 2.52
N GLU A 157 4.36 -0.35 1.87
CA GLU A 157 3.26 -1.20 1.40
C GLU A 157 2.42 -1.73 2.58
N GLN A 158 3.05 -2.09 3.70
CA GLN A 158 2.35 -2.53 4.91
C GLN A 158 1.59 -1.38 5.57
N ALA A 159 2.23 -0.22 5.73
CA ALA A 159 1.61 0.96 6.32
C ALA A 159 0.36 1.39 5.53
N GLU A 160 0.41 1.32 4.20
CA GLU A 160 -0.76 1.59 3.38
C GLU A 160 -1.89 0.59 3.61
N ARG A 161 -1.56 -0.71 3.68
CA ARG A 161 -2.58 -1.75 3.94
C ARG A 161 -3.23 -1.57 5.30
N GLU A 162 -2.45 -1.23 6.33
CA GLU A 162 -2.97 -0.96 7.67
C GLU A 162 -3.93 0.24 7.66
N GLN A 163 -3.57 1.33 7.00
CA GLN A 163 -4.46 2.49 6.81
C GLN A 163 -5.76 2.10 6.10
N ASP A 164 -5.68 1.34 5.00
CA ASP A 164 -6.85 0.85 4.27
C ASP A 164 -7.77 -0.03 5.14
N GLU A 165 -7.22 -0.78 6.10
CA GLU A 165 -7.99 -1.57 7.05
C GLU A 165 -8.61 -0.73 8.15
N ASP A 166 -7.91 0.30 8.64
CA ASP A 166 -8.42 1.24 9.64
C ASP A 166 -9.59 2.06 9.11
N PHE A 167 -9.52 2.59 7.89
CA PHE A 167 -10.66 3.27 7.27
C PHE A 167 -11.88 2.34 7.13
N LYS A 168 -11.66 1.05 6.83
CA LYS A 168 -12.75 0.06 6.77
C LYS A 168 -13.32 -0.22 8.17
N ARG A 169 -12.47 -0.29 9.20
CA ARG A 169 -12.89 -0.47 10.59
C ARG A 169 -13.72 0.72 11.07
N GLU A 170 -13.24 1.94 10.89
CA GLU A 170 -13.95 3.17 11.25
C GLU A 170 -15.30 3.26 10.52
N SER A 171 -15.32 2.96 9.21
CA SER A 171 -16.56 2.95 8.43
C SER A 171 -17.58 1.93 8.96
N GLN A 172 -17.13 0.71 9.30
CA GLN A 172 -18.01 -0.31 9.88
C GLN A 172 -18.49 0.06 11.29
N TYR A 173 -17.63 0.68 12.11
CA TYR A 173 -18.01 1.15 13.44
C TYR A 173 -19.11 2.22 13.34
N LEU A 174 -18.95 3.20 12.46
CA LEU A 174 -19.95 4.25 12.22
C LEU A 174 -21.30 3.70 11.74
N ASP A 175 -21.30 2.73 10.82
CA ASP A 175 -22.53 2.08 10.34
C ASP A 175 -23.21 1.25 11.45
N SER A 176 -22.44 0.62 12.32
CA SER A 176 -22.96 -0.14 13.47
C SER A 176 -23.56 0.75 14.57
N GLU A 177 -22.99 1.94 14.82
CA GLU A 177 -23.54 2.94 15.74
C GLU A 177 -24.86 3.51 15.21
N GLN A 178 -24.94 3.82 13.91
CA GLN A 178 -26.18 4.31 13.28
C GLN A 178 -27.29 3.25 13.27
N ASN A 179 -26.95 1.97 13.15
CA ASN A 179 -27.90 0.85 13.21
C ASN A 179 -28.16 0.31 14.63
N ARG A 180 -27.79 1.04 15.69
CA ARG A 180 -28.27 0.70 17.04
C ARG A 180 -29.79 0.73 17.04
N ASN A 181 -30.42 -0.33 17.55
CA ASN A 181 -31.87 -0.46 17.61
C ASN A 181 -32.43 0.70 18.46
N LEU A 182 -32.94 1.75 17.80
CA LEU A 182 -33.48 2.96 18.43
C LEU A 182 -34.77 2.68 19.22
N LYS A 183 -35.39 1.51 19.03
CA LYS A 183 -36.70 1.18 19.61
C LYS A 183 -36.73 1.28 21.15
N PRO A 184 -35.79 0.68 21.91
CA PRO A 184 -35.82 0.78 23.38
C PRO A 184 -35.58 2.20 23.88
N PHE A 185 -34.77 3.00 23.16
CA PHE A 185 -34.53 4.41 23.51
C PHE A 185 -35.75 5.29 23.23
N LEU A 186 -36.42 5.08 22.10
CA LEU A 186 -37.67 5.78 21.75
C LEU A 186 -38.81 5.39 22.70
N GLU A 187 -38.90 4.11 23.07
CA GLU A 187 -39.86 3.61 24.06
C GLU A 187 -39.61 4.20 25.44
N TYR A 188 -38.35 4.29 25.88
CA TYR A 188 -37.96 4.98 27.11
C TYR A 188 -38.40 6.46 27.10
N LYS A 189 -38.13 7.19 26.02
CA LYS A 189 -38.57 8.59 25.87
C LYS A 189 -40.10 8.72 25.93
N ARG A 190 -40.84 7.83 25.24
CA ARG A 190 -42.30 7.83 25.26
C ARG A 190 -42.83 7.57 26.66
N ARG A 191 -42.31 6.56 27.37
CA ARG A 191 -42.70 6.27 28.76
C ARG A 191 -42.43 7.44 29.68
N LYS A 192 -41.27 8.09 29.53
CA LYS A 192 -40.93 9.31 30.30
C LYS A 192 -41.88 10.46 29.99
N ALA A 193 -42.29 10.68 28.75
CA ALA A 193 -43.25 11.72 28.40
C ALA A 193 -44.64 11.46 29.02
N SER A 194 -45.15 10.22 28.93
CA SER A 194 -46.45 9.85 29.51
C SER A 194 -46.45 9.81 31.04
N GLU A 195 -45.30 9.66 31.70
CA GLU A 195 -45.18 9.87 33.16
C GLU A 195 -45.50 11.32 33.55
N TRP A 196 -45.28 12.31 32.67
CA TRP A 196 -45.56 13.74 32.93
C TRP A 196 -46.94 14.20 32.43
N GLU A 197 -47.58 13.49 31.50
CA GLU A 197 -48.93 13.80 31.00
C GLU A 197 -50.01 13.98 32.09
N PRO A 198 -50.14 13.10 33.10
CA PRO A 198 -51.18 13.27 34.12
C PRO A 198 -50.96 14.52 34.97
N ILE A 199 -49.71 14.96 35.16
CA ILE A 199 -49.37 16.21 35.88
C ILE A 199 -49.84 17.44 35.09
N LEU A 200 -49.94 17.33 33.76
CA LEU A 200 -50.41 18.39 32.87
C LEU A 200 -51.94 18.40 32.71
N GLU A 201 -52.59 17.24 32.81
CA GLU A 201 -54.05 17.09 32.60
C GLU A 201 -54.89 17.28 33.87
N LEU A 202 -54.27 17.26 35.05
CA LEU A 202 -54.98 17.52 36.31
C LEU A 202 -55.50 18.99 36.33
N PRO A 203 -56.82 19.21 36.41
CA PRO A 203 -57.35 20.55 36.67
C PRO A 203 -57.19 20.79 38.17
N ILE A 204 -56.03 21.26 38.63
CA ILE A 204 -55.81 21.49 40.06
C ILE A 204 -55.36 22.93 40.30
N ASP A 205 -56.04 23.56 41.26
CA ASP A 205 -55.61 24.72 42.04
C ASP A 205 -54.26 24.45 42.72
N LEU A 206 -53.21 24.33 41.93
CA LEU A 206 -51.85 24.09 42.38
C LEU A 206 -51.38 25.32 43.13
N VAL A 207 -50.94 25.15 44.38
CA VAL A 207 -50.30 26.21 45.17
C VAL A 207 -49.18 26.84 44.32
N PRO A 208 -49.10 28.19 44.21
CA PRO A 208 -48.21 28.89 43.26
C PRO A 208 -46.75 28.41 43.27
N TYR A 209 -46.28 27.98 44.44
CA TYR A 209 -44.96 27.39 44.66
C TYR A 209 -44.63 26.21 43.72
N TYR A 210 -45.59 25.31 43.48
CA TYR A 210 -45.34 24.12 42.65
C TYR A 210 -45.39 24.44 41.14
N GLN A 211 -46.15 25.45 40.73
CA GLN A 211 -46.18 25.93 39.34
C GLN A 211 -44.82 26.52 38.93
N GLN A 212 -44.21 27.32 39.80
CA GLN A 212 -42.91 27.94 39.54
C GLN A 212 -41.78 26.90 39.43
N ARG A 213 -41.82 25.86 40.26
CA ARG A 213 -40.84 24.76 40.23
C ARG A 213 -40.97 23.90 38.96
N LEU A 214 -42.19 23.66 38.48
CA LEU A 214 -42.42 22.94 37.21
C LEU A 214 -41.91 23.74 36.00
N LEU A 215 -42.04 25.06 36.01
CA LEU A 215 -41.49 25.92 34.94
C LEU A 215 -39.96 25.91 34.92
N GLN A 216 -39.29 25.90 36.08
CA GLN A 216 -37.83 25.79 36.15
C GLN A 216 -37.31 24.46 35.60
N LEU A 217 -38.03 23.36 35.83
CA LEU A 217 -37.67 22.04 35.32
C LEU A 217 -37.86 21.88 33.80
N LYS A 218 -38.63 22.76 33.15
CA LYS A 218 -38.81 22.76 31.68
C LYS A 218 -37.62 23.38 30.91
N VAL A 219 -36.69 24.06 31.59
CA VAL A 219 -35.60 24.83 30.95
C VAL A 219 -34.28 24.05 30.86
N GLN A 220 -34.19 22.86 31.45
CA GLN A 220 -33.04 21.94 31.33
C GLN A 220 -33.33 20.79 30.38
#